data_AF-A0A7D9DK65-F1
#
_entry.id   AF-A0A7D9DK65-F1
#
_cell.length_a   1.000
_cell.length_b   1.000
_cell.length_c   1.000
_cell.angle_alpha   90.00
_cell.angle_beta   90.00
_cell.angle_gamma   90.00
#
_symmetry.space_group_name_H-M   'P 1'
#
loop_
_entity.id
_entity.type
_entity.pdbx_description
1 polymer ?
#
loop_
_entity_poly.entity_id
_entity_poly.type
_entity_poly.pdbx_seq_one_letter_code
_entity_poly.pdbx_strand_id
1 'polypeptide(L)'
;MTILTRLEDTFDDLVKYLKDCGLSDKTIHTFFTKQPRSITYCWEAIEKRVRFFMDKLGYTRERIIEVFTNNPKVFTANVERMRKQSDFIKKDMGLTNQSLIRSPLVLLYSLEQLQWRYYYLCQIGYKITDDTHLLDTFYQADELFAKYIAKRPVDEILAFKDDFYENLNPVSDDSNIVGNTVQC
;
A
#
# COMPACT_ATOMS: atom_id res chain seq x y z
N MET A 1 28.60 25.84 -1.65
CA MET A 1 28.23 24.44 -1.91
C MET A 1 26.91 24.46 -2.67
N THR A 2 26.95 24.11 -3.95
CA THR A 2 25.82 24.25 -4.90
C THR A 2 24.83 23.11 -4.67
N ILE A 3 23.53 23.33 -4.91
CA ILE A 3 22.47 22.31 -4.70
C ILE A 3 22.80 20.95 -5.33
N LEU A 4 23.51 20.95 -6.46
CA LEU A 4 23.95 19.75 -7.18
C LEU A 4 24.92 18.87 -6.37
N THR A 5 25.94 19.46 -5.73
CA THR A 5 26.93 18.72 -4.92
C THR A 5 26.28 17.95 -3.77
N ARG A 6 25.26 18.56 -3.13
CA ARG A 6 24.51 17.90 -2.05
C ARG A 6 23.68 16.72 -2.56
N LEU A 7 23.15 16.81 -3.78
CA LEU A 7 22.37 15.72 -4.37
C LEU A 7 23.28 14.55 -4.76
N GLU A 8 24.46 14.83 -5.31
CA GLU A 8 25.49 13.83 -5.64
C GLU A 8 25.93 13.06 -4.39
N ASP A 9 26.29 13.76 -3.31
CA ASP A 9 26.67 13.12 -2.04
C ASP A 9 25.55 12.22 -1.50
N THR A 10 24.29 12.70 -1.52
CA THR A 10 23.14 11.90 -1.04
C THR A 10 22.85 10.67 -1.90
N PHE A 11 23.17 10.73 -3.19
CA PHE A 11 22.97 9.62 -4.11
C PHE A 11 24.02 8.54 -3.90
N ASP A 12 25.29 8.92 -3.71
CA ASP A 12 26.38 7.98 -3.44
C ASP A 12 26.15 7.23 -2.12
N ASP A 13 25.72 7.94 -1.07
CA ASP A 13 25.34 7.33 0.21
C ASP A 13 24.18 6.35 0.06
N LEU A 14 23.17 6.69 -0.76
CA LEU A 14 22.06 5.80 -1.07
C LEU A 14 22.53 4.55 -1.82
N VAL A 15 23.37 4.68 -2.85
CA VAL A 15 23.92 3.54 -3.59
C VAL A 15 24.72 2.63 -2.67
N LYS A 16 25.57 3.21 -1.80
CA LYS A 16 26.34 2.46 -0.81
C LYS A 16 25.43 1.68 0.15
N TYR A 17 24.42 2.33 0.72
CA TYR A 17 23.45 1.67 1.58
C TYR A 17 22.73 0.49 0.88
N LEU A 18 22.33 0.67 -0.39
CA LEU A 18 21.69 -0.41 -1.15
C LEU A 18 22.65 -1.58 -1.40
N LYS A 19 23.94 -1.32 -1.62
CA LYS A 19 24.98 -2.37 -1.70
C LYS A 19 25.17 -3.09 -0.37
N ASP A 20 25.20 -2.36 0.74
CA ASP A 20 25.31 -2.93 2.10
C ASP A 20 24.09 -3.78 2.45
N CYS A 21 22.92 -3.50 1.85
CA CYS A 21 21.74 -4.35 1.92
C CYS A 21 21.84 -5.64 1.09
N GLY A 22 22.91 -5.82 0.31
CA GLY A 22 23.16 -6.99 -0.54
C GLY A 22 22.60 -6.87 -1.96
N LEU A 23 22.21 -5.67 -2.41
CA LEU A 23 21.73 -5.49 -3.79
C LEU A 23 22.92 -5.42 -4.76
N SER A 24 22.83 -6.17 -5.86
CA SER A 24 23.80 -6.10 -6.96
C SER A 24 23.69 -4.78 -7.73
N ASP A 25 24.76 -4.35 -8.41
CA ASP A 25 24.74 -3.16 -9.28
C ASP A 25 23.61 -3.23 -10.33
N LYS A 26 23.35 -4.43 -10.87
CA LYS A 26 22.24 -4.66 -11.81
C LYS A 26 20.87 -4.40 -11.17
N THR A 27 20.67 -4.85 -9.92
CA THR A 27 19.44 -4.63 -9.17
C THR A 27 19.24 -3.15 -8.85
N ILE A 28 20.31 -2.48 -8.40
CA ILE A 28 20.30 -1.04 -8.09
C ILE A 28 19.99 -0.22 -9.35
N HIS A 29 20.63 -0.53 -10.47
CA HIS A 29 20.30 0.09 -11.76
C HIS A 29 18.82 -0.10 -12.11
N THR A 30 18.31 -1.34 -12.01
CA THR A 30 16.91 -1.65 -12.30
C THR A 30 15.95 -0.88 -11.39
N PHE A 31 16.29 -0.73 -10.10
CA PHE A 31 15.52 0.04 -9.12
C PHE A 31 15.36 1.50 -9.57
N PHE A 32 16.47 2.18 -9.90
CA PHE A 32 16.43 3.58 -10.33
C PHE A 32 15.81 3.77 -11.71
N THR A 33 15.99 2.83 -12.65
CA THR A 33 15.31 2.88 -13.96
C THR A 33 13.79 2.76 -13.82
N LYS A 34 13.31 1.80 -13.01
CA LYS A 34 11.88 1.59 -12.79
C LYS A 34 11.24 2.66 -11.92
N GLN A 35 12.02 3.30 -11.04
CA GLN A 35 11.55 4.33 -10.12
C GLN A 35 12.52 5.51 -10.02
N PRO A 36 12.62 6.37 -11.05
CA PRO A 36 13.61 7.46 -11.08
C PRO A 36 13.48 8.46 -9.93
N ARG A 37 12.26 8.67 -9.40
CA ARG A 37 12.02 9.54 -8.23
C ARG A 37 12.75 9.08 -6.97
N SER A 38 13.18 7.83 -6.88
CA SER A 38 13.92 7.34 -5.71
C SER A 38 15.33 7.94 -5.59
N ILE A 39 15.88 8.51 -6.66
CA ILE A 39 17.19 9.20 -6.67
C ILE A 39 17.19 10.40 -5.72
N THR A 40 16.03 11.02 -5.48
CA THR A 40 15.93 12.20 -4.61
C THR A 40 15.79 11.85 -3.12
N TYR A 41 15.76 10.56 -2.78
CA TYR A 41 15.64 10.11 -1.40
C TYR A 41 17.01 9.94 -0.76
N CYS A 42 17.11 10.29 0.52
CA CYS A 42 18.24 9.90 1.34
C CYS A 42 18.12 8.42 1.76
N TRP A 43 19.25 7.80 2.06
CA TRP A 43 19.31 6.38 2.42
C TRP A 43 18.47 6.06 3.67
N GLU A 44 18.40 6.97 4.65
CA GLU A 44 17.61 6.80 5.87
C GLU A 44 16.11 6.68 5.56
N ALA A 45 15.63 7.38 4.52
CA ALA A 45 14.25 7.29 4.10
C ALA A 45 13.94 5.91 3.50
N ILE A 46 14.86 5.33 2.74
CA ILE A 46 14.71 3.95 2.23
C ILE A 46 14.84 2.95 3.38
N GLU A 47 15.78 3.14 4.29
CA GLU A 47 15.98 2.27 5.47
C GLU A 47 14.73 2.19 6.33
N LYS A 48 14.09 3.33 6.64
CA LYS A 48 12.82 3.35 7.39
C LYS A 48 11.75 2.47 6.74
N ARG A 49 11.70 2.41 5.41
CA ARG A 49 10.75 1.58 4.67
C ARG A 49 11.17 0.11 4.69
N VAL A 50 12.46 -0.19 4.50
CA VAL A 50 12.99 -1.56 4.64
C VAL A 50 12.67 -2.12 6.03
N ARG A 51 12.93 -1.34 7.10
CA ARG A 51 12.60 -1.70 8.48
C ARG A 51 11.11 -1.94 8.68
N PHE A 52 10.24 -1.16 8.06
CA PHE A 52 8.80 -1.43 8.10
C PHE A 52 8.47 -2.84 7.57
N PHE A 53 8.99 -3.21 6.39
CA PHE A 53 8.75 -4.54 5.83
C PHE A 53 9.35 -5.68 6.67
N MET A 54 10.55 -5.48 7.22
CA MET A 54 11.20 -6.48 8.07
C MET A 54 10.49 -6.61 9.42
N ASP A 55 10.30 -5.51 10.14
CA ASP A 55 9.83 -5.51 11.53
C ASP A 55 8.31 -5.71 11.64
N LYS A 56 7.52 -5.18 10.69
CA LYS A 56 6.05 -5.27 10.73
C LYS A 56 5.51 -6.43 9.92
N LEU A 57 6.11 -6.69 8.75
CA LEU A 57 5.62 -7.73 7.84
C LEU A 57 6.43 -9.03 7.93
N GLY A 58 7.58 -9.04 8.62
CA GLY A 58 8.41 -10.23 8.81
C GLY A 58 9.22 -10.62 7.57
N TYR A 59 9.51 -9.67 6.68
CA TYR A 59 10.25 -9.97 5.45
C TYR A 59 11.69 -10.35 5.77
N THR A 60 12.18 -11.40 5.12
CA THR A 60 13.62 -11.71 5.13
C THR A 60 14.37 -10.74 4.21
N ARG A 61 15.70 -10.68 4.35
CA ARG A 61 16.54 -9.86 3.48
C ARG A 61 16.40 -10.26 2.01
N GLU A 62 16.31 -11.54 1.73
CA GLU A 62 16.14 -12.10 0.38
C GLU A 62 14.82 -11.62 -0.23
N ARG A 63 13.73 -11.63 0.55
CA ARG A 63 12.44 -11.13 0.11
C ARG A 63 12.47 -9.62 -0.15
N ILE A 64 13.18 -8.85 0.68
CA ILE A 64 13.39 -7.41 0.44
C ILE A 64 14.06 -7.18 -0.92
N ILE A 65 15.14 -7.90 -1.22
CA ILE A 65 15.86 -7.81 -2.50
C ILE A 65 14.95 -8.15 -3.69
N GLU A 66 14.13 -9.19 -3.55
CA GLU A 66 13.15 -9.58 -4.57
C GLU A 66 12.14 -8.46 -4.83
N VAL A 67 11.59 -7.86 -3.77
CA VAL A 67 10.61 -6.77 -3.86
C VAL A 67 11.25 -5.50 -4.44
N PHE A 68 12.51 -5.21 -4.12
CA PHE A 68 13.26 -4.10 -4.74
C PHE A 68 13.38 -4.27 -6.26
N THR A 69 13.57 -5.51 -6.72
CA THR A 69 13.74 -5.83 -8.14
C THR A 69 12.41 -5.76 -8.88
N ASN A 70 11.37 -6.34 -8.29
CA ASN A 70 10.08 -6.54 -8.96
C ASN A 70 9.14 -5.36 -8.77
N ASN A 71 9.06 -4.81 -7.56
CA ASN A 71 8.07 -3.83 -7.13
C ASN A 71 8.70 -2.62 -6.39
N PRO A 72 9.65 -1.90 -7.01
CA PRO A 72 10.42 -0.84 -6.36
C PRO A 72 9.57 0.33 -5.83
N LYS A 73 8.38 0.52 -6.42
CA LYS A 73 7.40 1.55 -6.01
C LYS A 73 7.01 1.45 -4.55
N VAL A 74 6.96 0.26 -3.99
CA VAL A 74 6.60 0.02 -2.58
C VAL A 74 7.54 0.78 -1.63
N PHE A 75 8.83 0.86 -1.96
CA PHE A 75 9.84 1.59 -1.18
C PHE A 75 9.81 3.11 -1.42
N THR A 76 8.77 3.63 -2.06
CA THR A 76 8.55 5.09 -2.18
C THR A 76 7.36 5.58 -1.35
N ALA A 77 6.53 4.66 -0.87
CA ALA A 77 5.36 4.98 -0.05
C ALA A 77 5.75 5.59 1.30
N ASN A 78 4.85 6.39 1.86
CA ASN A 78 5.00 6.94 3.20
C ASN A 78 4.79 5.82 4.23
N VAL A 79 5.72 5.67 5.18
CA VAL A 79 5.68 4.59 6.20
C VAL A 79 4.46 4.69 7.10
N GLU A 80 4.04 5.90 7.48
CA GLU A 80 2.88 6.09 8.33
C GLU A 80 1.58 5.77 7.61
N ARG A 81 1.52 6.10 6.31
CA ARG A 81 0.45 5.62 5.43
C ARG A 81 0.41 4.09 5.47
N MET A 82 1.51 3.42 5.06
CA MET A 82 1.58 1.96 5.00
C MET A 82 1.20 1.27 6.31
N ARG A 83 1.55 1.87 7.45
CA ARG A 83 1.16 1.39 8.78
C ARG A 83 -0.36 1.33 8.90
N LYS A 84 -1.08 2.42 8.58
CA LYS A 84 -2.54 2.48 8.63
C LYS A 84 -3.19 1.44 7.71
N GLN A 85 -2.71 1.27 6.47
CA GLN A 85 -3.25 0.21 5.59
C GLN A 85 -2.96 -1.19 6.15
N SER A 86 -1.75 -1.43 6.66
CA SER A 86 -1.40 -2.73 7.22
C SER A 86 -2.21 -3.06 8.47
N ASP A 87 -2.49 -2.06 9.31
CA ASP A 87 -3.31 -2.23 10.50
C ASP A 87 -4.76 -2.53 10.11
N PHE A 88 -5.32 -1.82 9.14
CA PHE A 88 -6.66 -2.09 8.61
C PHE A 88 -6.78 -3.51 8.04
N ILE A 89 -5.83 -3.92 7.20
CA ILE A 89 -5.80 -5.27 6.62
C ILE A 89 -5.71 -6.36 7.69
N LYS A 90 -5.00 -6.11 8.80
CA LYS A 90 -4.79 -7.12 9.83
C LYS A 90 -5.90 -7.17 10.88
N LYS A 91 -6.33 -6.00 11.35
CA LYS A 91 -7.24 -5.88 12.49
C LYS A 91 -8.69 -5.89 12.03
N ASP A 92 -9.00 -5.08 11.02
CA ASP A 92 -10.37 -4.90 10.53
C ASP A 92 -10.75 -5.98 9.52
N MET A 93 -9.83 -6.35 8.61
CA MET A 93 -10.10 -7.43 7.65
C MET A 93 -9.77 -8.83 8.17
N GLY A 94 -9.13 -8.93 9.34
CA GLY A 94 -8.75 -10.21 9.97
C GLY A 94 -7.69 -11.01 9.22
N LEU A 95 -6.91 -10.39 8.33
CA LEU A 95 -5.87 -11.08 7.55
C LEU A 95 -4.53 -11.10 8.27
N THR A 96 -3.63 -11.98 7.83
CA THR A 96 -2.27 -12.06 8.37
C THR A 96 -1.26 -11.32 7.50
N ASN A 97 0.01 -11.31 7.93
CA ASN A 97 1.11 -10.81 7.11
C ASN A 97 1.25 -11.57 5.79
N GLN A 98 0.74 -12.81 5.67
CA GLN A 98 0.80 -13.59 4.44
C GLN A 98 0.10 -12.89 3.27
N SER A 99 -1.08 -12.29 3.52
CA SER A 99 -1.79 -11.49 2.52
C SER A 99 -0.95 -10.31 2.01
N LEU A 100 -0.24 -9.62 2.91
CA LEU A 100 0.62 -8.47 2.60
C LEU A 100 1.92 -8.89 1.90
N ILE A 101 2.48 -10.05 2.25
CA ILE A 101 3.63 -10.66 1.57
C ILE A 101 3.29 -10.98 0.11
N ARG A 102 2.07 -11.51 -0.12
CA ARG A 102 1.56 -11.88 -1.43
C ARG A 102 1.22 -10.66 -2.28
N SER A 103 0.66 -9.60 -1.69
CA SER A 103 0.23 -8.39 -2.42
C SER A 103 0.77 -7.09 -1.80
N PRO A 104 2.10 -6.86 -1.74
CA PRO A 104 2.68 -5.70 -1.05
C PRO A 104 2.27 -4.36 -1.67
N LEU A 105 1.93 -4.35 -2.96
CA LEU A 105 1.46 -3.15 -3.67
C LEU A 105 0.08 -2.67 -3.19
N VAL A 106 -0.69 -3.49 -2.47
CA VAL A 106 -1.97 -3.06 -1.88
C VAL A 106 -1.78 -1.89 -0.90
N LEU A 107 -0.59 -1.79 -0.28
CA LEU A 107 -0.22 -0.70 0.61
C LEU A 107 -0.03 0.66 -0.11
N LEU A 108 -0.03 0.66 -1.44
CA LEU A 108 -0.04 1.88 -2.24
C LEU A 108 -1.43 2.48 -2.36
N TYR A 109 -2.51 1.73 -2.09
CA TYR A 109 -3.87 2.23 -2.18
C TYR A 109 -4.18 3.16 -1.01
N SER A 110 -5.17 4.04 -1.18
CA SER A 110 -5.58 4.88 -0.05
C SER A 110 -6.29 4.02 1.00
N LEU A 111 -6.27 4.47 2.25
CA LEU A 111 -6.93 3.70 3.31
C LEU A 111 -8.44 3.61 3.03
N GLU A 112 -9.02 4.73 2.61
CA GLU A 112 -10.42 4.90 2.26
C GLU A 112 -10.81 3.95 1.13
N GLN A 113 -9.98 3.84 0.08
CA GLN A 113 -10.22 2.92 -1.03
C GLN A 113 -10.25 1.46 -0.58
N LEU A 114 -9.36 1.05 0.32
CA LEU A 114 -9.38 -0.30 0.87
C LEU A 114 -10.62 -0.54 1.71
N GLN A 115 -10.98 0.44 2.54
CA GLN A 115 -12.12 0.36 3.45
C GLN A 115 -13.45 0.19 2.71
N TRP A 116 -13.82 1.11 1.83
CA TRP A 116 -15.14 1.03 1.20
C TRP A 116 -15.28 -0.23 0.35
N ARG A 117 -14.21 -0.65 -0.33
CA ARG A 117 -14.24 -1.89 -1.12
C ARG A 117 -14.36 -3.12 -0.26
N TYR A 118 -13.62 -3.16 0.85
CA TYR A 118 -13.73 -4.26 1.81
C TYR A 118 -15.15 -4.36 2.37
N TYR A 119 -15.73 -3.24 2.84
CA TYR A 119 -17.08 -3.21 3.39
C TYR A 119 -18.14 -3.59 2.35
N TYR A 120 -18.02 -3.10 1.12
CA TYR A 120 -18.90 -3.50 0.02
C TYR A 120 -18.82 -5.00 -0.26
N LEU A 121 -17.60 -5.55 -0.34
CA LEU A 121 -17.37 -6.98 -0.54
C LEU A 121 -17.97 -7.82 0.59
N CYS A 122 -17.83 -7.39 1.85
CA CYS A 122 -18.52 -8.02 2.97
C CYS A 122 -20.04 -7.99 2.82
N GLN A 123 -20.60 -6.83 2.46
CA GLN A 123 -22.06 -6.66 2.31
C GLN A 123 -22.65 -7.62 1.27
N ILE A 124 -21.93 -7.88 0.17
CA ILE A 124 -22.37 -8.84 -0.85
C ILE A 124 -21.99 -10.30 -0.52
N GLY A 125 -21.39 -10.56 0.65
CA GLY A 125 -21.01 -11.89 1.13
C GLY A 125 -19.73 -12.46 0.51
N TYR A 126 -18.88 -11.62 -0.08
CA TYR A 126 -17.59 -12.04 -0.65
C TYR A 126 -16.58 -12.32 0.47
N LYS A 127 -15.98 -13.51 0.46
CA LYS A 127 -15.00 -13.93 1.48
C LYS A 127 -13.57 -13.62 1.02
N ILE A 128 -12.90 -12.77 1.78
CA ILE A 128 -11.47 -12.46 1.60
C ILE A 128 -10.68 -13.27 2.63
N THR A 129 -9.60 -13.90 2.17
CA THR A 129 -8.71 -14.74 3.00
C THR A 129 -7.26 -14.40 2.71
N ASP A 130 -6.31 -14.97 3.46
CA ASP A 130 -4.87 -14.80 3.19
C ASP A 130 -4.42 -15.31 1.81
N ASP A 131 -5.22 -16.19 1.19
CA ASP A 131 -4.98 -16.70 -0.15
C ASP A 131 -5.53 -15.82 -1.28
N THR A 132 -6.35 -14.83 -0.93
CA THR A 132 -6.86 -13.85 -1.87
C THR A 132 -5.75 -12.90 -2.33
N HIS A 133 -5.58 -12.74 -3.64
CA HIS A 133 -4.67 -11.73 -4.18
C HIS A 133 -5.31 -10.34 -4.06
N LEU A 134 -4.96 -9.60 -3.00
CA LEU A 134 -5.64 -8.35 -2.62
C LEU A 134 -5.54 -7.27 -3.69
N LEU A 135 -4.41 -7.20 -4.41
CA LEU A 135 -4.23 -6.20 -5.46
C LEU A 135 -5.25 -6.36 -6.60
N ASP A 136 -5.51 -7.60 -7.01
CA ASP A 136 -6.50 -7.90 -8.05
C ASP A 136 -7.92 -7.83 -7.50
N THR A 137 -8.11 -8.05 -6.21
CA THR A 137 -9.43 -7.95 -5.57
C THR A 137 -9.86 -6.50 -5.41
N PHE A 138 -8.94 -5.61 -5.06
CA PHE A 138 -9.24 -4.21 -4.82
C PHE A 138 -9.00 -3.29 -6.02
N TYR A 139 -8.75 -3.82 -7.23
CA TYR A 139 -8.66 -3.13 -8.55
C TYR A 139 -8.69 -1.59 -8.51
N GLN A 140 -7.61 -0.87 -8.80
CA GLN A 140 -7.64 0.61 -8.66
C GLN A 140 -8.78 1.34 -9.40
N ALA A 141 -9.25 0.84 -10.55
CA ALA A 141 -10.40 1.39 -11.30
C ALA A 141 -11.73 0.79 -10.83
N ASP A 142 -12.74 1.65 -10.63
CA ASP A 142 -14.04 1.27 -10.07
C ASP A 142 -14.84 0.39 -11.05
N GLU A 143 -14.76 0.64 -12.36
CA GLU A 143 -15.46 -0.12 -13.38
C GLU A 143 -14.94 -1.57 -13.48
N LEU A 144 -13.63 -1.77 -13.31
CA LEU A 144 -13.01 -3.09 -13.33
C LEU A 144 -13.37 -3.88 -12.07
N PHE A 145 -13.35 -3.21 -10.91
CA PHE A 145 -13.81 -3.80 -9.66
C PHE A 145 -15.27 -4.24 -9.73
N ALA A 146 -16.13 -3.35 -10.23
CA ALA A 146 -17.55 -3.62 -10.44
C ALA A 146 -17.78 -4.84 -11.35
N LYS A 147 -17.10 -4.86 -12.49
CA LYS A 147 -17.28 -5.90 -13.50
C LYS A 147 -16.72 -7.27 -13.07
N TYR A 148 -15.49 -7.31 -12.56
CA TYR A 148 -14.76 -8.56 -12.39
C TYR A 148 -14.82 -9.14 -10.97
N ILE A 149 -14.91 -8.30 -9.95
CA ILE A 149 -14.86 -8.74 -8.55
C ILE A 149 -16.26 -8.73 -7.93
N ALA A 150 -16.89 -7.56 -7.87
CA ALA A 150 -18.22 -7.41 -7.29
C ALA A 150 -19.30 -8.08 -8.15
N LYS A 151 -19.12 -8.07 -9.49
CA LYS A 151 -20.10 -8.54 -10.48
C LYS A 151 -21.46 -7.85 -10.31
N ARG A 152 -21.42 -6.53 -10.16
CA ARG A 152 -22.57 -5.65 -9.89
C ARG A 152 -22.55 -4.45 -10.84
N PRO A 153 -23.69 -3.78 -11.07
CA PRO A 153 -23.73 -2.54 -11.85
C PRO A 153 -22.77 -1.49 -11.27
N VAL A 154 -22.10 -0.74 -12.14
CA VAL A 154 -21.14 0.30 -11.71
C VAL A 154 -21.85 1.37 -10.86
N ASP A 155 -23.07 1.76 -11.25
CA ASP A 155 -23.85 2.78 -10.54
C ASP A 155 -24.15 2.40 -9.09
N GLU A 156 -24.39 1.12 -8.81
CA GLU A 156 -24.61 0.61 -7.45
C GLU A 156 -23.37 0.79 -6.58
N ILE A 157 -22.19 0.52 -7.15
CA ILE A 157 -20.92 0.63 -6.45
C ILE A 157 -20.53 2.09 -6.24
N LEU A 158 -20.77 2.95 -7.25
CA LEU A 158 -20.55 4.38 -7.12
C LEU A 158 -21.45 4.98 -6.03
N ALA A 159 -22.73 4.59 -5.98
CA ALA A 159 -23.64 5.01 -4.91
C ALA A 159 -23.15 4.58 -3.52
N PHE A 160 -22.70 3.32 -3.35
CA PHE A 160 -22.12 2.87 -2.09
C PHE A 160 -20.85 3.65 -1.71
N LYS A 161 -19.98 3.89 -2.71
CA LYS A 161 -18.74 4.65 -2.51
C LYS A 161 -19.03 6.08 -2.09
N ASP A 162 -20.00 6.74 -2.71
CA ASP A 162 -20.38 8.11 -2.39
C ASP A 162 -20.93 8.20 -0.95
N ASP A 163 -21.86 7.30 -0.57
CA ASP A 163 -22.36 7.19 0.81
C ASP A 163 -21.23 6.94 1.82
N PHE A 164 -20.26 6.09 1.49
CA PHE A 164 -19.09 5.87 2.34
C PHE A 164 -18.29 7.17 2.59
N TYR A 165 -18.06 7.99 1.55
CA TYR A 165 -17.29 9.23 1.69
C TYR A 165 -18.08 10.35 2.40
N GLU A 166 -19.40 10.40 2.22
CA GLU A 166 -20.28 11.30 2.97
C GLU A 166 -20.23 10.98 4.47
N ASN A 167 -20.26 9.70 4.83
CA ASN A 167 -20.18 9.25 6.22
C ASN A 167 -18.75 9.31 6.80
N LEU A 168 -17.71 9.37 5.96
CA LEU A 168 -16.31 9.56 6.40
C LEU A 168 -16.02 11.01 6.82
N ASN A 169 -16.68 11.97 6.18
CA ASN A 169 -16.56 13.40 6.47
C ASN A 169 -17.89 13.88 7.03
N PRO A 170 -18.24 13.58 8.30
CA PRO A 170 -19.47 14.11 8.87
C PRO A 170 -19.40 15.63 8.74
N VAL A 171 -20.30 16.19 7.95
CA VAL A 171 -20.56 17.63 7.95
C VAL A 171 -20.79 17.96 9.42
N SER A 172 -19.95 18.83 9.96
CA SER A 172 -20.03 19.24 11.36
C SER A 172 -21.31 20.03 11.55
N ASP A 173 -22.42 19.32 11.77
CA ASP A 173 -23.64 19.85 12.33
C ASP A 173 -23.98 19.01 13.56
N ASP A 174 -24.06 19.70 14.69
CA ASP A 174 -24.38 19.15 15.99
C ASP A 174 -25.72 18.40 15.96
N SER A 175 -25.69 17.07 15.94
CA SER A 175 -26.59 16.19 16.72
C SER A 175 -26.38 14.71 16.42
N ASN A 176 -25.99 13.96 17.45
CA ASN A 176 -26.44 12.61 17.78
C ASN A 176 -26.37 11.47 16.72
N ILE A 177 -25.44 10.52 17.01
CA ILE A 177 -25.45 9.04 16.77
C ILE A 177 -25.41 8.64 15.26
N VAL A 178 -24.61 7.70 14.75
CA VAL A 178 -24.32 6.33 15.19
C VAL A 178 -23.02 5.86 14.53
N GLY A 179 -22.12 5.27 15.32
CA GLY A 179 -21.07 4.42 14.78
C GLY A 179 -21.69 3.17 14.16
N ASN A 180 -21.95 3.21 12.85
CA ASN A 180 -22.27 2.01 12.09
C ASN A 180 -20.96 1.35 11.68
N THR A 181 -20.45 0.48 12.55
CA THR A 181 -19.52 -0.55 12.13
C THR A 181 -20.32 -1.51 11.25
N VAL A 182 -20.08 -1.49 9.93
CA VAL A 182 -20.54 -2.54 9.02
C VAL A 182 -19.87 -3.82 9.51
N GLN A 183 -20.63 -4.65 10.22
CA GLN A 183 -20.13 -5.88 10.79
C GLN A 183 -20.07 -6.93 9.67
N CYS A 184 -18.86 -7.16 9.16
CA CYS A 184 -18.46 -8.46 8.63
C CYS A 184 -18.29 -9.43 9.81
#